data_AF-A0A1E8FPX0-F1
#
_entry.id   AF-A0A1E8FPX0-F1
#
_cell.length_a   1.000
_cell.length_b   1.000
_cell.length_c   1.000
_cell.angle_alpha   90.00
_cell.angle_beta   90.00
_cell.angle_gamma   90.00
#
_symmetry.space_group_name_H-M   'P 1'
#
loop_
_entity.id
_entity.type
_entity.pdbx_description
1 polymer ?
#
loop_
_entity_poly.entity_id
_entity_poly.type
_entity_poly.pdbx_seq_one_letter_code
_entity_poly.pdbx_strand_id
1 'polypeptide(L)'
;MQELLVILQDGFDGDDVTITVNGKEAHREPEASTKMLLGMAAEISVELPAKGATVGVEIPSRELSADITVHGRPKSVLASVEDGELVLREGTGREAFL
;
A
#
# COMPACT_ATOMS: atom_id res chain seq x y z
N MET A 1 11.14 16.15 1.44
CA MET A 1 10.36 14.90 1.54
C MET A 1 9.18 15.05 0.61
N GLN A 2 8.62 13.95 0.14
CA GLN A 2 7.43 13.97 -0.72
C GLN A 2 6.45 12.95 -0.18
N GLU A 3 5.16 13.21 -0.34
CA GLU A 3 4.12 12.27 0.03
C GLU A 3 3.90 11.26 -1.10
N LEU A 4 3.70 9.99 -0.73
CA LEU A 4 3.21 8.94 -1.60
C LEU A 4 1.90 8.43 -1.04
N LEU A 5 0.91 8.28 -1.92
CA LEU A 5 -0.33 7.62 -1.60
C LEU A 5 -0.17 6.09 -1.70
N VAL A 6 -0.48 5.35 -0.65
CA VAL A 6 -0.61 3.90 -0.66
C VAL A 6 -2.08 3.56 -0.56
N ILE A 7 -2.61 2.87 -1.56
CA ILE A 7 -4.03 2.49 -1.63
C ILE A 7 -4.12 0.98 -1.45
N LEU A 8 -4.78 0.55 -0.38
CA LEU A 8 -5.14 -0.85 -0.16
C LEU A 8 -6.45 -1.10 -0.91
N GLN A 9 -6.42 -1.89 -1.97
CA GLN A 9 -7.57 -2.15 -2.84
C GLN A 9 -8.37 -3.37 -2.37
N ASP A 10 -8.21 -4.51 -3.04
CA ASP A 10 -9.02 -5.70 -2.85
C ASP A 10 -8.31 -6.79 -2.04
N GLY A 11 -9.11 -7.69 -1.45
CA GLY A 11 -8.64 -8.93 -0.83
C GLY A 11 -8.24 -8.84 0.65
N PHE A 12 -8.45 -7.68 1.27
CA PHE A 12 -8.23 -7.47 2.71
C PHE A 12 -9.49 -7.80 3.51
N ASP A 13 -9.35 -8.53 4.62
CA ASP A 13 -10.46 -9.01 5.44
C ASP A 13 -10.15 -8.92 6.95
N GLY A 14 -10.26 -7.71 7.51
CA GLY A 14 -9.91 -7.45 8.91
C GLY A 14 -8.41 -7.52 9.18
N ASP A 15 -7.60 -7.30 8.15
CA ASP A 15 -6.16 -7.51 8.18
C ASP A 15 -5.41 -6.38 8.90
N ASP A 16 -4.35 -6.73 9.62
CA ASP A 16 -3.42 -5.77 10.21
C ASP A 16 -2.28 -5.54 9.21
N VAL A 17 -2.24 -4.34 8.63
CA VAL A 17 -1.35 -4.01 7.51
C VAL A 17 -0.25 -3.07 7.98
N THR A 18 1.00 -3.47 7.76
CA THR A 18 2.17 -2.62 8.02
C THR A 18 2.72 -2.09 6.70
N ILE A 19 2.92 -0.78 6.61
CA ILE A 19 3.57 -0.13 5.47
C ILE A 19 4.97 0.28 5.90
N THR A 20 5.97 -0.11 5.12
CA THR A 20 7.37 0.22 5.37
C THR A 20 7.96 1.11 4.28
N VAL A 21 8.90 1.97 4.65
CA VAL A 21 9.72 2.77 3.73
C VAL A 21 11.18 2.46 4.04
N ASN A 22 11.89 1.90 3.06
CA ASN A 22 13.25 1.38 3.19
C ASN A 22 13.40 0.41 4.38
N GLY A 23 12.43 -0.49 4.55
CA GLY A 23 12.41 -1.50 5.61
C GLY A 23 12.13 -0.97 7.02
N LYS A 24 11.74 0.31 7.17
CA LYS A 24 11.29 0.88 8.44
C LYS A 24 9.78 1.12 8.39
N GLU A 25 9.08 0.76 9.46
CA GLU A 25 7.66 1.06 9.60
C GLU A 25 7.41 2.57 9.42
N ALA A 26 6.52 2.89 8.49
CA ALA A 26 6.08 4.25 8.18
C ALA A 26 4.63 4.46 8.61
N HIS A 27 3.78 3.44 8.50
CA HIS A 27 2.39 3.46 8.95
C HIS A 27 1.93 2.04 9.30
N ARG A 28 0.93 1.95 10.16
CA ARG A 28 0.20 0.71 10.45
C ARG A 28 -1.30 0.97 10.36
N GLU A 29 -1.99 0.15 9.58
CA GLU A 29 -3.42 0.21 9.36
C GLU A 29 -4.09 -1.05 9.94
N PRO A 30 -4.66 -0.96 11.16
CA PRO A 30 -5.35 -2.10 11.77
C PRO A 30 -6.72 -2.33 11.14
N GLU A 31 -7.16 -3.58 11.12
CA GLU A 31 -8.51 -4.00 10.70
C GLU A 31 -8.87 -3.57 9.26
N ALA A 32 -7.87 -3.47 8.38
CA ALA A 32 -8.06 -3.15 6.97
C ALA A 32 -8.97 -4.18 6.30
N SER A 33 -10.09 -3.72 5.77
CA SER A 33 -11.12 -4.56 5.16
C SER A 33 -11.63 -3.91 3.89
N THR A 34 -11.60 -4.63 2.77
CA THR A 34 -12.06 -4.10 1.48
C THR A 34 -13.55 -3.75 1.53
N LYS A 35 -13.86 -2.49 1.25
CA LYS A 35 -15.25 -2.01 1.16
C LYS A 35 -15.74 -2.23 -0.26
N MET A 36 -16.63 -3.22 -0.45
CA MET A 36 -17.12 -3.65 -1.79
C MET A 36 -17.63 -2.51 -2.68
N LEU A 37 -18.29 -1.49 -2.10
CA LEU A 37 -18.81 -0.36 -2.87
C LEU A 37 -17.72 0.60 -3.36
N LEU A 38 -16.55 0.57 -2.73
CA LEU A 38 -15.43 1.48 -3.04
C LEU A 38 -14.28 0.76 -3.76
N GLY A 39 -14.25 -0.58 -3.75
CA GLY A 39 -13.11 -1.35 -4.27
C GLY A 39 -11.79 -1.06 -3.53
N MET A 40 -11.89 -0.59 -2.27
CA MET A 40 -10.73 -0.24 -1.46
C MET A 40 -10.97 -0.50 0.02
N ALA A 41 -9.91 -0.91 0.70
CA ALA A 41 -9.84 -1.04 2.15
C ALA A 41 -9.49 0.29 2.81
N ALA A 42 -8.41 0.95 2.35
CA ALA A 42 -7.89 2.19 2.93
C ALA A 42 -7.04 2.99 1.92
N GLU A 43 -6.89 4.28 2.20
CA GLU A 43 -5.99 5.20 1.50
C GLU A 43 -5.10 5.88 2.54
N ILE A 44 -3.77 5.73 2.39
CA ILE A 44 -2.78 6.13 3.39
C ILE A 44 -1.71 7.01 2.73
N SER A 45 -1.37 8.13 3.35
CA SER A 45 -0.24 8.96 2.92
C SER A 45 1.01 8.62 3.73
N VAL A 46 2.12 8.32 3.05
CA VAL A 46 3.42 8.07 3.69
C VAL A 46 4.50 9.01 3.15
N GLU A 47 5.45 9.40 4.02
CA GLU A 47 6.56 10.25 3.61
C GLU A 47 7.68 9.43 2.95
N LEU A 48 8.09 9.88 1.75
CA LEU A 48 9.23 9.35 1.04
C LEU A 48 10.45 10.30 1.04
N PRO A 49 11.66 9.74 1.09
CA PRO A 49 12.88 10.44 0.71
C PRO A 49 12.82 10.99 -0.72
N ALA A 50 13.52 12.10 -0.97
CA ALA A 50 13.46 12.84 -2.25
C ALA A 50 14.04 12.11 -3.47
N LYS A 51 14.79 11.01 -3.28
CA LYS A 51 15.47 10.27 -4.36
C LYS A 51 14.72 9.00 -4.79
N GLY A 52 13.56 8.72 -4.22
CA GLY A 52 12.89 7.42 -4.30
C GLY A 52 13.20 6.55 -3.08
N ALA A 53 12.48 5.44 -2.96
CA ALA A 53 12.58 4.50 -1.84
C ALA A 53 11.99 3.14 -2.21
N THR A 54 12.30 2.12 -1.42
CA THR A 54 11.57 0.86 -1.44
C THR A 54 10.40 0.96 -0.49
N VAL A 55 9.19 0.73 -0.99
CA VAL A 55 7.95 0.72 -0.20
C VAL A 55 7.54 -0.73 -0.03
N GLY A 56 7.36 -1.16 1.22
CA GLY A 56 6.88 -2.49 1.55
C GLY A 56 5.47 -2.43 2.12
N VAL A 57 4.70 -3.49 1.89
CA VAL A 57 3.43 -3.76 2.57
C VAL A 57 3.49 -5.18 3.12
N GLU A 58 3.04 -5.35 4.35
CA GLU A 58 3.07 -6.63 5.07
C GLU A 58 1.73 -6.88 5.76
N ILE A 59 1.28 -8.13 5.74
CA ILE A 59 0.10 -8.61 6.47
C ILE A 59 0.57 -9.78 7.35
N PRO A 60 1.07 -9.51 8.57
CA PRO A 60 1.74 -10.52 9.39
C PRO A 60 0.85 -11.71 9.75
N SER A 61 -0.45 -11.48 9.98
CA SER A 61 -1.43 -12.52 10.29
C SER A 61 -1.60 -13.56 9.18
N ARG A 62 -1.24 -13.21 7.95
CA ARG A 62 -1.37 -14.05 6.75
C ARG A 62 -0.02 -14.48 6.17
N GLU A 63 1.09 -14.10 6.81
CA GLU A 63 2.45 -14.34 6.32
C GLU A 63 2.68 -13.79 4.89
N LEU A 64 2.01 -12.70 4.52
CA LEU A 64 2.14 -12.05 3.21
C LEU A 64 2.98 -10.78 3.31
N SER A 65 3.88 -10.60 2.36
CA SER A 65 4.65 -9.37 2.20
C SER A 65 5.01 -9.16 0.74
N ALA A 66 5.15 -7.89 0.36
CA ALA A 66 5.64 -7.49 -0.95
C ALA A 66 6.31 -6.13 -0.85
N ASP A 67 7.26 -5.89 -1.75
CA ASP A 67 7.97 -4.62 -1.86
C ASP A 67 8.02 -4.13 -3.31
N ILE A 68 8.05 -2.80 -3.46
CA ILE A 68 8.22 -2.14 -4.75
C ILE A 68 9.18 -0.96 -4.59
N THR A 69 10.12 -0.85 -5.51
CA THR A 69 11.03 0.30 -5.55
C THR A 69 10.44 1.39 -6.42
N VAL A 70 10.18 2.55 -5.83
CA VAL A 70 9.64 3.71 -6.54
C VAL A 70 10.72 4.77 -6.77
N HIS A 71 10.69 5.40 -7.95
CA HIS A 71 11.69 6.38 -8.37
C HIS A 71 11.05 7.75 -8.66
N GLY A 72 11.84 8.82 -8.49
CA GLY A 72 11.40 10.17 -8.87
C GLY A 72 10.25 10.69 -7.98
N ARG A 73 9.11 11.04 -8.61
CA ARG A 73 7.89 11.54 -7.94
C ARG A 73 6.71 10.57 -8.18
N PRO A 74 6.74 9.37 -7.56
CA PRO A 74 5.65 8.41 -7.69
C PRO A 74 4.35 9.04 -7.20
N LYS A 75 3.24 8.64 -7.82
CA LYS A 75 1.92 9.23 -7.53
C LYS A 75 1.15 8.41 -6.51
N SER A 76 1.11 7.10 -6.71
CA SER A 76 0.54 6.16 -5.76
C SER A 76 1.21 4.80 -5.89
N VAL A 77 1.08 3.98 -4.85
CA VAL A 77 1.31 2.53 -4.86
C VAL A 77 -0.01 1.87 -4.52
N LEU A 78 -0.37 0.87 -5.30
CA LEU A 78 -1.58 0.08 -5.12
C LEU A 78 -1.19 -1.27 -4.54
N ALA A 79 -1.91 -1.71 -3.51
CA ALA A 79 -1.72 -2.99 -2.86
C ALA A 79 -3.03 -3.79 -2.90
N SER A 80 -2.97 -5.03 -3.36
CA SER A 80 -4.11 -5.96 -3.38
C SER A 80 -3.66 -7.33 -2.91
N VAL A 81 -4.56 -8.09 -2.29
CA VAL A 81 -4.36 -9.52 -2.10
C VAL A 81 -5.08 -10.27 -3.22
N GLU A 82 -4.31 -10.83 -4.15
CA GLU A 82 -4.76 -11.51 -5.36
C GLU A 82 -4.28 -12.95 -5.32
N ASP A 83 -5.18 -13.93 -5.50
CA ASP A 83 -4.83 -15.37 -5.54
C ASP A 83 -3.99 -15.86 -4.34
N GLY A 84 -4.16 -15.22 -3.17
CA GLY A 84 -3.45 -15.54 -1.94
C GLY A 84 -2.07 -14.87 -1.81
N GLU A 85 -1.71 -13.99 -2.73
CA GLU A 85 -0.45 -13.24 -2.72
C GLU A 85 -0.71 -11.74 -2.55
N LEU A 86 0.20 -11.04 -1.88
CA LEU A 86 0.17 -9.57 -1.81
C LEU A 86 0.88 -9.01 -3.05
N VAL A 87 0.16 -8.23 -3.85
CA VAL A 87 0.65 -7.67 -5.10
C VAL A 87 0.74 -6.16 -4.99
N LEU A 88 1.92 -5.61 -5.29
CA LEU A 88 2.14 -4.16 -5.36
C LEU A 88 2.32 -3.68 -6.79
N ARG A 89 1.73 -2.52 -7.11
CA ARG A 89 1.84 -1.86 -8.42
C ARG A 89 2.01 -0.36 -8.25
N GLU A 90 2.74 0.29 -9.15
CA GLU A 90 2.72 1.75 -9.23
C GLU A 90 1.38 2.21 -9.81
N GLY A 91 0.78 3.21 -9.16
CA GLY A 91 -0.43 3.87 -9.61
C GLY A 91 -0.18 5.23 -10.25
N THR A 92 -1.23 5.79 -10.83
CA THR A 92 -1.26 7.08 -11.53
C THR A 92 -1.59 8.27 -10.63
N GLY A 93 -2.04 8.02 -9.40
CA GLY A 93 -2.54 9.01 -8.43
C GLY A 93 -3.94 9.52 -8.76
N ARG A 94 -4.70 8.79 -9.59
CA ARG A 94 -6.07 9.15 -10.01
C ARG A 94 -7.09 8.07 -9.65
N GLU A 95 -6.72 7.14 -8.80
CA GLU A 95 -7.50 5.93 -8.52
C GLU A 95 -8.76 6.21 -7.69
N ALA A 96 -8.76 7.29 -6.89
CA ALA A 96 -9.91 7.68 -6.05
C ALA A 96 -11.08 8.37 -6.79
N PHE A 97 -11.10 8.37 -8.14
CA PHE A 97 -12.09 9.06 -8.97
C PHE A 97 -12.94 8.15 -9.88
N LEU A 98 -12.93 6.83 -9.67
CA LEU A 98 -13.74 5.89 -10.47
C LEU A 98 -14.90 5.32 -9.67
#